data_AF-A0A9E2TLD8-F1
#
_entry.id   AF-A0A9E2TLD8-F1
#
_cell.length_a   1.000
_cell.length_b   1.000
_cell.length_c   1.000
_cell.angle_alpha   90.00
_cell.angle_beta   90.00
_cell.angle_gamma   90.00
#
_symmetry.space_group_name_H-M   'P 1'
#
loop_
_entity.id
_entity.type
_entity.pdbx_description
1 polymer ?
#
loop_
_entity_poly.entity_id
_entity_poly.type
_entity_poly.pdbx_seq_one_letter_code
_entity_poly.pdbx_strand_id
1 'polypeptide(L)'
;MKQVIWGVVGLSMCLASSVFAQANTPGIDQRQANQEQRIDQGIAGGQLNEREARRLNAQQEHINRMEDRAKSDGVMTRRERTKLNHAQDRASRHIARQKHDRQQR
;
A
#
# COMPACT_ATOMS: atom_id res chain seq x y z
N MET A 1 -41.56 -25.60 50.05
CA MET A 1 -40.45 -25.11 50.90
C MET A 1 -39.16 -25.74 50.37
N LYS A 2 -37.99 -25.12 50.25
CA LYS A 2 -37.46 -23.77 50.48
C LYS A 2 -36.00 -23.84 49.95
N GLN A 3 -35.61 -22.90 49.07
CA GLN A 3 -34.23 -22.36 48.85
C GLN A 3 -33.11 -23.34 48.39
N VAL A 4 -31.98 -22.95 47.78
CA VAL A 4 -31.33 -21.66 47.48
C VAL A 4 -30.37 -21.88 46.29
N ILE A 5 -30.28 -20.89 45.38
CA ILE A 5 -29.15 -20.63 44.47
C ILE A 5 -27.92 -20.27 45.31
N TRP A 6 -26.70 -20.78 45.05
CA TRP A 6 -25.42 -20.05 45.18
C TRP A 6 -24.28 -20.89 44.58
N GLY A 7 -23.55 -20.34 43.60
CA GLY A 7 -22.37 -21.01 43.03
C GLY A 7 -21.76 -20.26 41.85
N VAL A 8 -21.37 -19.00 42.08
CA VAL A 8 -20.53 -18.24 41.15
C VAL A 8 -19.14 -18.87 41.14
N VAL A 9 -18.69 -19.40 40.00
CA VAL A 9 -17.27 -19.55 39.68
C VAL A 9 -17.01 -18.75 38.42
N GLY A 10 -16.57 -17.51 38.63
CA GLY A 10 -16.10 -16.64 37.56
C GLY A 10 -14.78 -17.16 37.03
N LEU A 11 -14.77 -17.66 35.79
CA LEU A 11 -13.56 -17.80 35.01
C LEU A 11 -13.38 -16.52 34.19
N SER A 12 -12.78 -15.51 34.82
CA SER A 12 -12.37 -14.28 34.12
C SER A 12 -11.17 -14.60 33.24
N MET A 13 -11.44 -15.09 32.03
CA MET A 13 -10.42 -15.26 30.99
C MET A 13 -10.10 -13.87 30.44
N CYS A 14 -9.07 -13.23 31.00
CA CYS A 14 -8.48 -12.02 30.45
C CYS A 14 -7.92 -12.34 29.05
N LEU A 15 -8.74 -12.14 28.03
CA LEU A 15 -8.25 -12.04 26.66
C LEU A 15 -7.46 -10.73 26.58
N ALA A 16 -6.14 -10.84 26.70
CA ALA A 16 -5.22 -9.77 26.30
C ALA A 16 -5.35 -9.62 24.78
N SER A 17 -6.30 -8.80 24.35
CA SER A 17 -6.44 -8.39 22.96
C SER A 17 -5.20 -7.57 22.62
N SER A 18 -4.17 -8.21 22.07
CA SER A 18 -3.11 -7.50 21.36
C SER A 18 -3.78 -6.77 20.21
N VAL A 19 -4.02 -5.47 20.38
CA VAL A 19 -4.43 -4.58 19.30
C VAL A 19 -3.22 -4.45 18.40
N PHE A 20 -3.05 -5.40 17.46
CA PHE A 20 -2.11 -5.23 16.37
C PHE A 20 -2.60 -4.02 15.57
N ALA A 21 -1.85 -2.92 15.66
CA ALA A 21 -2.08 -1.78 14.79
C ALA A 21 -1.83 -2.25 13.35
N GLN A 22 -2.89 -2.51 12.61
CA GLN A 22 -2.76 -2.74 11.18
C GLN A 22 -2.15 -1.47 10.58
N ALA A 23 -0.96 -1.59 9.98
CA ALA A 23 -0.29 -0.52 9.26
C ALA A 23 -1.05 -0.21 7.94
N ASN A 24 -2.32 0.18 8.06
CA ASN A 24 -3.17 0.59 6.95
C ASN A 24 -2.64 1.91 6.38
N THR A 25 -2.41 1.94 5.07
CA THR A 25 -1.80 3.06 4.35
C THR A 25 -2.71 3.54 3.20
N PRO A 26 -4.01 3.83 3.45
CA PRO A 26 -5.00 4.03 2.39
C PRO A 26 -4.64 5.14 1.38
N GLY A 27 -3.92 6.18 1.82
CA GLY A 27 -3.45 7.25 0.90
C GLY A 27 -2.29 6.86 -0.02
N ILE A 28 -1.51 5.84 0.36
CA ILE A 28 -0.43 5.28 -0.49
C ILE A 28 -1.06 4.31 -1.49
N ASP A 29 -1.91 3.40 -1.02
CA ASP A 29 -2.62 2.43 -1.85
C ASP A 29 -3.41 3.13 -2.97
N GLN A 30 -4.15 4.20 -2.64
CA GLN A 30 -4.87 5.00 -3.64
C GLN A 30 -3.94 5.65 -4.67
N ARG A 31 -2.73 6.05 -4.26
CA ARG A 31 -1.73 6.62 -5.19
C ARG A 31 -1.14 5.58 -6.11
N GLN A 32 -0.89 4.33 -5.66
CA GLN A 32 -0.50 3.24 -6.56
C GLN A 32 -1.61 2.98 -7.59
N ALA A 33 -2.85 2.82 -7.15
CA ALA A 33 -3.99 2.55 -8.04
C ALA A 33 -4.13 3.63 -9.12
N ASN A 34 -4.03 4.91 -8.74
CA ASN A 34 -4.08 6.02 -9.69
C ASN A 34 -2.89 6.02 -10.67
N GLN A 35 -1.71 5.55 -10.25
CA GLN A 35 -0.53 5.46 -11.10
C GLN A 35 -0.62 4.30 -12.09
N GLU A 36 -1.08 3.14 -11.63
CA GLU A 36 -1.37 1.98 -12.50
C GLU A 36 -2.40 2.36 -13.56
N GLN A 37 -3.51 3.00 -13.18
CA GLN A 37 -4.50 3.49 -14.14
C GLN A 37 -3.90 4.44 -15.18
N ARG A 38 -2.95 5.32 -14.79
CA ARG A 38 -2.28 6.23 -15.74
C ARG A 38 -1.37 5.49 -16.71
N ILE A 39 -0.73 4.40 -16.26
CA ILE A 39 0.09 3.52 -17.10
C ILE A 39 -0.82 2.80 -18.08
N ASP A 40 -1.93 2.21 -17.62
CA ASP A 40 -2.89 1.50 -18.47
C ASP A 40 -3.49 2.42 -19.54
N GLN A 41 -3.89 3.63 -19.16
CA GLN A 41 -4.33 4.65 -20.11
C GLN A 41 -3.23 5.03 -21.12
N GLY A 42 -1.97 5.08 -20.67
CA GLY A 42 -0.84 5.37 -21.55
C GLY A 42 -0.60 4.25 -22.57
N ILE A 43 -0.76 3.00 -22.17
CA ILE A 43 -0.69 1.83 -23.04
C ILE A 43 -1.86 1.85 -24.03
N ALA A 44 -3.09 1.99 -23.54
CA ALA A 44 -4.31 1.98 -24.36
C ALA A 44 -4.34 3.14 -25.37
N GLY A 45 -3.83 4.31 -24.98
CA GLY A 45 -3.73 5.49 -25.84
C GLY A 45 -2.49 5.52 -26.75
N GLY A 46 -1.63 4.50 -26.71
CA GLY A 46 -0.38 4.46 -27.49
C GLY A 46 0.66 5.52 -27.07
N GLN A 47 0.50 6.13 -25.90
CA GLN A 47 1.43 7.10 -25.32
C GLN A 47 2.63 6.43 -24.65
N LEU A 48 2.48 5.14 -24.30
CA LEU A 48 3.54 4.31 -23.73
C LEU A 48 3.74 3.09 -24.61
N ASN A 49 4.98 2.83 -25.00
CA ASN A 49 5.32 1.54 -25.60
C ASN A 49 5.50 0.45 -24.52
N GLU A 50 5.54 -0.81 -24.94
CA GLU A 50 5.63 -1.97 -24.04
C GLU A 50 6.89 -1.94 -23.16
N ARG A 51 8.02 -1.40 -23.66
CA ARG A 51 9.26 -1.30 -22.88
C ARG A 51 9.14 -0.26 -21.78
N GLU A 52 8.47 0.86 -22.05
CA GLU A 52 8.23 1.92 -21.06
C GLU A 52 7.25 1.47 -20.00
N ALA A 53 6.14 0.84 -20.41
CA ALA A 53 5.17 0.25 -19.51
C ALA A 53 5.85 -0.75 -18.54
N ARG A 54 6.67 -1.67 -19.05
CA ARG A 54 7.44 -2.60 -18.21
C ARG A 54 8.35 -1.88 -17.20
N ARG A 55 9.04 -0.82 -17.60
CA ARG A 55 9.88 -0.03 -16.70
C ARG A 55 9.07 0.67 -15.61
N LEU A 56 7.91 1.23 -15.96
CA LEU A 56 7.02 1.90 -15.01
C LEU A 56 6.39 0.89 -14.03
N ASN A 57 5.98 -0.28 -14.51
CA ASN A 57 5.45 -1.35 -13.66
C ASN A 57 6.51 -1.89 -12.69
N ALA A 58 7.75 -2.12 -13.15
CA ALA A 58 8.86 -2.49 -12.28
C ALA A 58 9.13 -1.44 -11.17
N GLN A 59 8.89 -0.16 -11.47
CA GLN A 59 8.98 0.91 -10.49
C GLN A 59 7.84 0.86 -9.47
N GLN A 60 6.59 0.58 -9.88
CA GLN A 60 5.46 0.36 -8.96
C GLN A 60 5.71 -0.84 -8.06
N GLU A 61 6.17 -1.97 -8.62
CA GLU A 61 6.52 -3.16 -7.84
C GLU A 61 7.61 -2.89 -6.80
N HIS A 62 8.61 -2.08 -7.15
CA HIS A 62 9.63 -1.68 -6.18
C HIS A 62 9.03 -0.90 -5.01
N ILE A 63 8.09 0.01 -5.28
CA ILE A 63 7.38 0.77 -4.25
C ILE A 63 6.53 -0.16 -3.39
N ASN A 64 5.81 -1.11 -3.99
CA ASN A 64 5.04 -2.13 -3.26
C ASN A 64 5.95 -2.91 -2.29
N ARG A 65 7.12 -3.36 -2.75
CA ARG A 65 8.09 -4.04 -1.87
C ARG A 65 8.60 -3.16 -0.73
N MET A 66 8.78 -1.86 -0.95
CA MET A 66 9.15 -0.93 0.13
C MET A 66 8.02 -0.79 1.15
N GLU A 67 6.78 -0.76 0.68
CA GLU A 67 5.59 -0.68 1.51
C GLU A 67 5.39 -1.95 2.34
N ASP A 68 5.49 -3.12 1.72
CA ASP A 68 5.42 -4.41 2.41
C ASP A 68 6.49 -4.50 3.51
N ARG A 69 7.71 -4.04 3.21
CA ARG A 69 8.79 -3.99 4.19
C ARG A 69 8.48 -3.03 5.34
N ALA A 70 7.91 -1.86 5.06
CA ALA A 70 7.49 -0.90 6.07
C ALA A 70 6.26 -1.33 6.88
N LYS A 71 5.49 -2.31 6.37
CA LYS A 71 4.37 -2.94 7.08
C LYS A 71 4.80 -4.18 7.88
N SER A 72 5.97 -4.76 7.59
CA SER A 72 6.40 -6.07 8.11
C SER A 72 6.63 -6.11 9.63
N ASP A 73 7.02 -4.99 10.24
CA ASP A 73 7.19 -4.84 11.69
C ASP A 73 5.90 -4.36 12.40
N GLY A 74 4.81 -4.20 11.65
CA GLY A 74 3.51 -3.75 12.13
C GLY A 74 3.41 -2.24 12.38
N VAL A 75 4.49 -1.46 12.21
CA VAL A 75 4.48 -0.02 12.51
C VAL A 75 5.21 0.76 11.43
N MET A 76 4.46 1.44 10.57
CA MET A 76 5.08 2.34 9.61
C MET A 76 5.59 3.63 10.26
N THR A 77 6.90 3.80 10.30
CA THR A 77 7.54 4.99 10.85
C THR A 77 7.36 6.21 9.94
N ARG A 78 7.50 7.42 10.51
CA ARG A 78 7.49 8.67 9.73
C ARG A 78 8.57 8.68 8.64
N ARG A 79 9.75 8.12 8.91
CA ARG A 79 10.87 8.06 7.97
C ARG A 79 10.54 7.16 6.78
N GLU A 80 9.95 6.00 7.01
CA GLU A 80 9.50 5.08 5.93
C GLU A 80 8.40 5.72 5.10
N ARG A 81 7.41 6.33 5.75
CA ARG A 81 6.35 7.07 5.06
C ARG A 81 6.91 8.18 4.16
N THR A 82 7.90 8.94 4.64
CA THR A 82 8.57 9.96 3.81
C THR A 82 9.32 9.34 2.63
N LYS A 83 10.03 8.22 2.83
CA LYS A 83 10.72 7.51 1.74
C LYS A 83 9.74 7.00 0.68
N LEU A 84 8.64 6.38 1.11
CA LEU A 84 7.56 5.91 0.23
C LEU A 84 6.95 7.05 -0.57
N ASN A 85 6.58 8.16 0.08
CA ASN A 85 6.04 9.32 -0.59
C ASN A 85 7.01 9.86 -1.66
N HIS A 86 8.29 9.96 -1.32
CA HIS A 86 9.29 10.43 -2.28
C HIS A 86 9.45 9.48 -3.48
N ALA A 87 9.36 8.16 -3.26
CA ALA A 87 9.38 7.18 -4.34
C ALA A 87 8.13 7.29 -5.24
N GLN A 88 6.95 7.46 -4.66
CA GLN A 88 5.70 7.71 -5.38
C GLN A 88 5.78 9.01 -6.21
N ASP A 89 6.36 10.07 -5.67
CA ASP A 89 6.52 11.34 -6.39
C ASP A 89 7.51 11.23 -7.57
N ARG A 90 8.56 10.40 -7.43
CA ARG A 90 9.47 10.09 -8.54
C ARG A 90 8.76 9.27 -9.61
N ALA A 91 8.00 8.24 -9.21
CA ALA A 91 7.24 7.39 -10.13
C ALA A 91 6.19 8.19 -10.90
N SER A 92 5.42 9.04 -10.22
CA SER A 92 4.44 9.93 -10.87
C SER A 92 5.07 10.84 -11.94
N ARG A 93 6.26 11.39 -11.65
CA ARG A 93 7.05 12.19 -12.61
C ARG A 93 7.57 11.35 -13.78
N HIS A 94 7.97 10.10 -13.54
CA HIS A 94 8.39 9.19 -14.61
C HIS A 94 7.21 8.88 -15.53
N ILE A 95 6.04 8.53 -14.98
CA ILE A 95 4.82 8.28 -15.77
C ILE A 95 4.48 9.52 -16.61
N ALA A 96 4.52 10.72 -16.02
CA ALA A 96 4.22 11.96 -16.75
C ALA A 96 5.23 12.25 -17.88
N ARG A 97 6.52 11.94 -17.66
CA ARG A 97 7.56 12.09 -18.68
C ARG A 97 7.37 11.09 -19.82
N GLN A 98 7.25 9.80 -19.51
CA GLN A 98 7.10 8.76 -20.54
C GLN A 98 5.84 8.96 -21.38
N LYS A 99 4.72 9.39 -20.78
CA LYS A 99 3.48 9.67 -21.55
C LYS A 99 3.62 10.83 -22.54
N HIS A 100 4.62 11.69 -22.40
CA HIS A 100 4.78 12.91 -23.21
C HIS A 100 6.07 12.96 -24.02
N ASP A 101 7.01 12.04 -23.81
CA ASP A 101 8.34 12.09 -24.43
C ASP A 101 8.34 11.72 -25.92
N ARG A 102 7.16 11.39 -26.48
CA ARG A 102 6.93 11.03 -27.88
C ARG A 102 7.94 10.01 -28.40
N GLN A 103 8.39 9.09 -27.55
CA GLN A 103 9.17 7.93 -28.00
C GLN A 103 8.26 6.98 -28.78
N GLN A 104 7.85 7.40 -29.97
CA GLN A 104 7.33 6.54 -31.01
C GLN A 104 8.54 5.72 -31.49
N ARG A 105 8.62 4.46 -31.05
CA ARG A 105 9.56 3.48 -31.57
C ARG A 105 8.81 2.46 -32.39
#